data_AF-A0A260ZGF8-F1
#
_entry.id   AF-A0A260ZGF8-F1
#
_cell.length_a   1.000
_cell.length_b   1.000
_cell.length_c   1.000
_cell.angle_alpha   90.00
_cell.angle_beta   90.00
_cell.angle_gamma   90.00
#
_symmetry.space_group_name_H-M   'P 1'
#
loop_
_entity.id
_entity.type
_entity.pdbx_description
1 polymer ?
#
loop_
_entity_poly.entity_id
_entity_poly.type
_entity_poly.pdbx_seq_one_letter_code
_entity_poly.pdbx_strand_id
1 'polypeptide(L)' 'MTTDSITFNHILGQGRVNQLGGVFINGRPLPIQVRHAIITMAKKGVKPCHISRQLKVSHGAVSKILNRYQETGSISPGQ' A
#
# COMPACT_ATOMS: atom_id res chain seq x y z
N MET A 1 -10.40 0.51 24.10
CA MET A 1 -10.37 -0.35 22.89
C MET A 1 -10.67 0.50 21.65
N THR A 2 -9.83 1.48 21.31
CA THR A 2 -9.98 2.33 20.10
C THR A 2 -8.60 2.88 19.70
N THR A 3 -7.76 2.08 19.05
CA THR A 3 -6.42 2.52 18.60
C THR A 3 -6.36 2.96 17.14
N ASP A 4 -7.43 2.78 16.34
CA ASP A 4 -7.31 2.86 14.87
C ASP A 4 -8.28 3.85 14.21
N SER A 5 -8.90 4.73 14.98
CA SER A 5 -9.43 5.97 14.41
C SER A 5 -8.25 6.87 14.14
N ILE A 6 -7.80 6.88 12.89
CA ILE A 6 -7.53 8.13 12.17
C ILE A 6 -6.80 9.11 13.07
N THR A 7 -5.47 9.12 13.06
CA THR A 7 -4.65 10.27 13.48
C THR A 7 -4.87 11.45 12.51
N PHE A 8 -6.15 11.74 12.24
CA PHE A 8 -6.81 13.02 12.27
C PHE A 8 -6.04 14.13 11.59
N ASN A 9 -6.13 14.24 10.26
CA ASN A 9 -5.94 15.51 9.53
C ASN A 9 -4.65 16.31 9.78
N HIS A 10 -3.67 15.81 10.53
CA HIS A 10 -2.64 16.60 11.19
C HIS A 10 -1.28 16.18 10.61
N ILE A 11 -1.10 16.30 9.29
CA ILE A 11 -0.36 17.45 8.75
C ILE A 11 -1.09 18.15 7.57
N LEU A 12 -2.41 18.38 7.63
CA LEU A 12 -3.12 19.35 6.77
C LEU A 12 -3.26 18.97 5.27
N GLY A 13 -4.33 18.26 4.89
CA GLY A 13 -4.83 18.24 3.49
C GLY A 13 -3.96 17.59 2.40
N GLN A 14 -2.91 16.85 2.77
CA GLN A 14 -1.99 16.19 1.81
C GLN A 14 -2.49 14.82 1.31
N GLY A 15 -3.46 14.21 1.99
CA GLY A 15 -4.07 12.95 1.55
C GLY A 15 -4.79 13.14 0.21
N ARG A 16 -4.48 12.30 -0.77
CA ARG A 16 -5.14 12.25 -2.08
C ARG A 16 -5.85 10.91 -2.21
N VAL A 17 -6.90 10.90 -3.01
CA VAL A 17 -7.66 9.68 -3.34
C VAL A 17 -7.33 9.31 -4.77
N ASN A 18 -6.96 8.05 -5.01
CA ASN A 18 -6.73 7.55 -6.36
C ASN A 18 -8.04 7.13 -7.04
N GLN A 19 -7.98 6.76 -8.32
CA GLN A 19 -9.15 6.32 -9.10
C GLN A 19 -9.86 5.05 -8.57
N LEU A 20 -9.20 4.30 -7.70
CA LEU A 20 -9.75 3.11 -7.05
C LEU A 20 -10.39 3.43 -5.69
N GLY A 21 -10.40 4.70 -5.27
CA GLY A 21 -10.93 5.15 -3.99
C GLY A 21 -10.00 4.91 -2.80
N GLY A 22 -8.71 4.62 -3.04
CA GLY A 22 -7.71 4.44 -1.98
C GLY A 22 -6.97 5.73 -1.64
N VAL A 23 -6.69 5.92 -0.36
CA VAL A 23 -6.01 7.11 0.17
C VAL A 23 -4.49 6.92 0.12
N PHE A 24 -3.77 7.94 -0.34
CA PHE A 24 -2.31 7.98 -0.37
C PHE A 24 -1.78 9.38 -0.08
N ILE A 25 -0.49 9.47 0.21
CA ILE A 25 0.22 10.75 0.41
C ILE A 25 1.38 10.79 -0.57
N ASN A 26 1.48 11.84 -1.38
CA ASN A 26 2.58 12.01 -2.33
C ASN A 26 3.93 12.05 -1.60
N GLY A 27 4.93 11.38 -2.17
CA GLY A 27 6.29 11.35 -1.63
C GLY A 27 6.45 10.52 -0.35
N ARG A 28 5.39 9.87 0.16
CA ARG A 28 5.45 9.00 1.34
C ARG A 28 5.25 7.53 0.94
N PRO A 29 5.96 6.58 1.58
CA PRO A 29 5.73 5.17 1.35
C PRO A 29 4.34 4.75 1.83
N LEU A 30 3.77 3.72 1.19
CA LEU A 30 2.51 3.12 1.64
C LEU A 30 2.66 2.58 3.08
N PRO A 31 1.59 2.64 3.89
CA PRO A 31 1.59 2.07 5.23
C PRO A 31 2.06 0.62 5.24
N ILE A 32 2.86 0.25 6.24
CA ILE A 32 3.50 -1.06 6.32
C ILE A 32 2.46 -2.20 6.24
N GLN A 33 1.30 -2.03 6.88
CA GLN A 33 0.18 -2.97 6.85
C GLN A 33 -0.32 -3.25 5.42
N VAL A 34 -0.46 -2.20 4.58
CA VAL A 34 -0.88 -2.34 3.19
C VAL A 34 0.16 -3.11 2.38
N ARG A 35 1.45 -2.86 2.63
CA ARG A 35 2.56 -3.55 1.95
C ARG A 35 2.61 -5.03 2.33
N HIS A 36 2.40 -5.36 3.61
CA HIS A 36 2.24 -6.73 4.07
C HIS A 36 1.03 -7.41 3.40
N ALA A 37 -0.10 -6.71 3.27
CA ALA A 37 -1.29 -7.24 2.62
C ALA A 37 -1.01 -7.58 1.14
N ILE A 38 -0.34 -6.68 0.40
CA ILE A 38 0.05 -6.91 -1.00
C ILE A 38 0.85 -8.22 -1.13
N ILE A 39 1.89 -8.39 -0.30
CA ILE A 39 2.77 -9.57 -0.36
C ILE A 39 2.03 -10.83 0.07
N THR A 40 1.22 -10.75 1.13
CA THR A 40 0.42 -11.89 1.62
C THR A 40 -0.54 -12.37 0.56
N MET A 41 -1.22 -11.47 -0.15
CA MET A 41 -2.14 -11.83 -1.22
C MET A 41 -1.43 -12.42 -2.43
N ALA A 42 -0.28 -11.85 -2.82
CA ALA A 42 0.52 -12.41 -3.92
C ALA A 42 1.04 -13.82 -3.59
N LYS A 43 1.50 -14.06 -2.36
CA LYS A 43 1.90 -15.41 -1.89
C LYS A 43 0.75 -16.42 -1.92
N LYS A 44 -0.49 -15.97 -1.75
CA LYS A 44 -1.70 -16.78 -1.90
C LYS A 44 -2.11 -17.01 -3.37
N GLY A 45 -1.30 -16.55 -4.34
CA GLY A 45 -1.59 -16.69 -5.76
C GLY A 45 -2.59 -15.67 -6.32
N VAL A 46 -2.95 -14.63 -5.57
CA VAL A 46 -3.88 -13.60 -6.05
C VAL A 46 -3.18 -12.76 -7.13
N LYS A 47 -3.84 -12.59 -8.28
CA LYS A 47 -3.31 -11.81 -9.40
C LYS A 47 -3.08 -10.34 -8.99
N PRO A 48 -1.97 -9.69 -9.38
CA PRO A 48 -1.67 -8.29 -9.02
C PRO A 48 -2.78 -7.29 -9.34
N CYS A 49 -3.52 -7.51 -10.44
CA CYS A 49 -4.67 -6.69 -10.80
C CYS A 49 -5.81 -6.76 -9.77
N HIS A 50 -6.04 -7.93 -9.16
CA HIS A 50 -7.04 -8.12 -8.10
C HIS A 50 -6.55 -7.52 -6.79
N ILE A 51 -5.27 -7.65 -6.46
CA ILE A 51 -4.65 -7.02 -5.28
C ILE A 51 -4.85 -5.50 -5.35
N SER A 52 -4.54 -4.90 -6.49
CA SER A 52 -4.72 -3.46 -6.77
C SER A 52 -6.15 -3.00 -6.47
N ARG A 53 -7.16 -3.72 -6.99
CA ARG A 53 -8.57 -3.38 -6.77
C ARG A 53 -9.03 -3.59 -5.33
N GLN A 54 -8.65 -4.70 -4.69
CA GLN A 54 -9.09 -5.03 -3.33
C GLN A 54 -8.48 -4.08 -2.29
N LEU A 55 -7.19 -3.76 -2.41
CA LEU A 55 -6.50 -2.84 -1.50
C LEU A 55 -6.62 -1.38 -1.93
N LYS A 56 -7.28 -1.11 -3.05
CA LYS A 56 -7.45 0.23 -3.66
C LYS A 56 -6.11 0.94 -3.85
N VAL A 57 -5.07 0.21 -4.28
CA VAL A 57 -3.71 0.72 -4.50
C VAL A 57 -3.39 0.67 -6.00
N SER A 58 -2.67 1.66 -6.53
CA SER A 58 -2.34 1.68 -7.96
C SER A 58 -1.53 0.45 -8.39
N HIS A 59 -1.75 0.01 -9.62
CA HIS A 59 -1.04 -1.15 -10.18
C HIS A 59 0.50 -0.98 -10.14
N GLY A 60 0.99 0.24 -10.43
CA GLY A 60 2.41 0.55 -10.36
C GLY A 60 3.01 0.40 -8.96
N ALA A 61 2.27 0.77 -7.91
CA ALA A 61 2.72 0.59 -6.53
C ALA A 61 2.74 -0.90 -6.14
N VAL A 62 1.72 -1.67 -6.53
CA VAL A 62 1.69 -3.13 -6.32
C VAL A 62 2.89 -3.79 -7.00
N SER A 63 3.11 -3.52 -8.28
CA SER A 63 4.24 -4.06 -9.05
C SER A 63 5.60 -3.71 -8.42
N LYS A 64 5.80 -2.43 -8.06
CA LYS A 64 7.04 -1.96 -7.42
C LYS A 64 7.33 -2.66 -6.09
N ILE A 65 6.30 -2.91 -5.27
CA ILE A 65 6.46 -3.60 -3.99
C ILE A 65 6.79 -5.08 -4.21
N LEU A 66 6.10 -5.74 -5.14
CA LEU A 66 6.33 -7.16 -5.43
C LEU A 66 7.73 -7.40 -6.00
N ASN A 67 8.16 -6.60 -6.97
CA ASN A 67 9.50 -6.71 -7.56
C ASN A 67 10.58 -6.52 -6.50
N ARG A 68 10.48 -5.46 -5.68
CA ARG A 68 11.44 -5.23 -4.58
C ARG A 68 11.47 -6.39 -3.59
N TYR A 69 10.31 -6.96 -3.26
CA TYR A 69 10.23 -8.09 -2.36
C TYR A 69 10.88 -9.35 -2.96
N GLN A 70 10.73 -9.57 -4.26
CA GLN A 70 11.42 -10.66 -4.97
C GLN A 70 12.94 -10.47 -5.00
N GLU A 71 13.41 -9.22 -5.17
CA GLU A 71 14.83 -8.90 -5.22
C GLU A 71 15.52 -8.95 -3.84
N THR A 72 14.85 -8.48 -2.79
CA THR A 72 15.48 -8.22 -1.48
C THR A 72 14.91 -9.03 -0.32
N GLY A 73 13.72 -9.61 -0.47
CA GLY A 73 12.97 -10.21 0.62
C GLY A 73 12.41 -9.22 1.65
N SER A 74 12.65 -7.91 1.50
CA SER A 74 12.27 -6.88 2.48
C SER A 74 10.93 -6.23 2.14
N ILE A 75 10.11 -6.03 3.18
CA ILE A 75 8.81 -5.33 3.11
C ILE A 75 8.98 -3.84 3.43
N SER A 76 10.11 -3.46 4.03
CA SER A 76 10.42 -2.07 4.37
C SER A 76 10.61 -1.21 3.11
N PRO A 77 10.36 0.11 3.19
CA PRO A 77 10.56 0.98 2.02
C PRO A 77 12.05 1.04 1.72
N GLY A 78 12.39 1.33 0.45
CA GLY A 78 13.75 1.73 0.15
C GLY A 78 14.12 2.99 0.92
N GLN A 79 15.41 3.12 1.21
CA GLN A 79 15.99 4.44 1.45
C GLN A 79 15.89 5.29 0.18
#